data_AF-A0A6V7T423-F1
#
_entry.id   AF-A0A6V7T423-F1
#
_cell.length_a   1.000
_cell.length_b   1.000
_cell.length_c   1.000
_cell.angle_alpha   90.00
_cell.angle_beta   90.00
_cell.angle_gamma   90.00
#
_symmetry.space_group_name_H-M   'P 1'
#
loop_
_entity.id
_entity.type
_entity.pdbx_description
1 polymer ?
#
loop_
_entity_poly.entity_id
_entity_poly.type
_entity_poly.pdbx_seq_one_letter_code
_entity_poly.pdbx_strand_id
1 'polypeptide(L)'
;MFYISNPKMIKGPINIFFVFLSVIGHMHNKAFANEYDPDNVPSTSTSSNLGGRNKQIKHPLCTNPEETKNATKLMDEAVVLLQHHATSTEDYSLLHKHDDGSVEYFKKHGNADIHKFIHKIPNPDTYDSIINILFNYDCTQKIGISIVKEKVVREYTPNLVMVQQRYTNNDLSFQGYYYALSKKDHISRDTTVIALVSANINDHNVADKKNYKNDILESANSFITDVDSEEDIRKGKLKKMFVNLSGSLIKKNRNHIDIIHISSMNRNAFPGPNTRIKKSVAKKLETYINLRYIFSRK
;
A
#
# COMPACT_ATOMS: atom_id res chain seq x y z
N MET A 1 -56.78 20.90 33.21
CA MET A 1 -57.88 20.11 32.63
C MET A 1 -57.86 20.34 31.13
N PHE A 2 -57.68 19.26 30.34
CA PHE A 2 -57.55 19.18 28.87
C PHE A 2 -56.33 19.90 28.23
N TYR A 3 -55.69 19.48 27.13
CA TYR A 3 -56.02 18.57 26.01
C TYR A 3 -54.75 17.90 25.43
N ILE A 4 -54.99 16.82 24.69
CA ILE A 4 -54.13 15.87 23.96
C ILE A 4 -53.27 16.48 22.83
N SER A 5 -52.09 15.91 22.55
CA SER A 5 -51.66 15.62 21.15
C SER A 5 -50.45 14.68 21.07
N ASN A 6 -50.70 13.46 20.57
CA ASN A 6 -49.71 12.59 19.93
C ASN A 6 -49.38 13.15 18.53
N PRO A 7 -48.17 12.90 17.99
CA PRO A 7 -48.16 12.43 16.61
C PRO A 7 -47.13 11.33 16.29
N LYS A 8 -47.70 10.27 15.68
CA LYS A 8 -47.29 9.65 14.42
C LYS A 8 -45.91 8.96 14.34
N MET A 9 -45.95 7.64 14.54
CA MET A 9 -45.17 6.71 13.72
C MET A 9 -45.53 6.88 12.23
N ILE A 10 -44.54 7.16 11.40
CA ILE A 10 -44.63 6.99 9.95
C ILE A 10 -43.87 5.71 9.62
N LYS A 11 -44.63 4.67 9.24
CA LYS A 11 -44.13 3.44 8.64
C LYS A 11 -43.72 3.71 7.19
N GLY A 12 -42.48 3.41 6.85
CA GLY A 12 -42.00 3.23 5.47
C GLY A 12 -41.05 2.03 5.45
N PRO A 13 -41.12 1.14 4.45
CA PRO A 13 -40.34 -0.09 4.46
C PRO A 13 -38.87 0.22 4.17
N ILE A 14 -38.01 -0.09 5.14
CA ILE A 14 -36.57 -0.11 4.93
C ILE A 14 -36.26 -1.41 4.16
N ASN A 15 -36.13 -1.29 2.83
CA ASN A 15 -35.60 -2.36 1.99
C ASN A 15 -34.09 -2.45 2.20
N ILE A 16 -33.66 -3.17 3.25
CA ILE A 16 -32.28 -3.63 3.37
C ILE A 16 -32.16 -4.91 2.54
N PHE A 17 -31.54 -4.81 1.36
CA PHE A 17 -31.03 -5.98 0.67
C PHE A 17 -29.78 -6.48 1.41
N PHE A 18 -29.99 -7.42 2.35
CA PHE A 18 -28.94 -8.30 2.83
C PHE A 18 -28.70 -9.38 1.77
N VAL A 19 -27.56 -9.34 1.11
CA VAL A 19 -27.05 -10.52 0.39
C VAL A 19 -25.68 -10.86 0.98
N PHE A 20 -25.71 -11.73 1.99
CA PHE A 20 -24.58 -12.59 2.30
C PHE A 20 -24.61 -13.75 1.30
N LEU A 21 -23.61 -13.83 0.42
CA LEU A 21 -23.22 -15.13 -0.14
C LEU A 21 -21.75 -15.37 0.19
N SER A 22 -21.57 -16.06 1.32
CA SER A 22 -20.40 -16.84 1.66
C SER A 22 -20.32 -18.07 0.74
N VAL A 23 -19.30 -18.13 -0.10
CA VAL A 23 -18.73 -19.40 -0.56
C VAL A 23 -17.21 -19.25 -0.52
N ILE A 24 -16.62 -19.60 0.62
CA ILE A 24 -15.18 -19.89 0.71
C ILE A 24 -15.03 -21.32 0.18
N GLY A 25 -14.81 -21.42 -1.13
CA GLY A 25 -14.33 -22.63 -1.79
C GLY A 25 -12.83 -22.51 -1.99
N HIS A 26 -12.06 -23.04 -1.06
CA HIS A 26 -10.60 -23.14 -1.18
C HIS A 26 -10.29 -24.18 -2.29
N MET A 27 -9.78 -23.72 -3.43
CA MET A 27 -9.11 -24.60 -4.40
C MET A 27 -7.79 -23.97 -4.83
N HIS A 28 -6.71 -24.43 -4.20
CA HIS A 28 -5.35 -24.30 -4.71
C HIS A 28 -5.19 -25.20 -5.93
N ASN A 29 -4.85 -24.59 -7.08
CA ASN A 29 -3.81 -25.00 -8.04
C ASN A 29 -4.16 -24.48 -9.44
N LYS A 30 -3.30 -23.60 -9.96
CA LYS A 30 -2.61 -23.81 -11.24
C LYS A 30 -1.50 -22.79 -11.35
N ALA A 31 -0.27 -23.30 -11.40
CA ALA A 31 0.87 -22.57 -11.90
C ALA A 31 0.56 -22.09 -13.33
N PHE A 32 0.67 -20.80 -13.57
CA PHE A 32 0.78 -20.25 -14.91
C PHE A 32 2.15 -19.62 -15.03
N ALA A 33 3.08 -20.38 -15.59
CA ALA A 33 4.24 -19.83 -16.26
C ALA A 33 3.73 -19.16 -17.53
N ASN A 34 3.64 -17.83 -17.52
CA ASN A 34 3.68 -17.06 -18.76
C ASN A 34 5.13 -16.64 -18.95
N GLU A 35 5.74 -17.23 -19.97
CA GLU A 35 7.00 -16.80 -20.55
C GLU A 35 6.83 -15.35 -21.01
N TYR A 36 7.48 -14.42 -20.31
CA TYR A 36 7.51 -13.01 -20.66
C TYR A 36 8.53 -12.83 -21.78
N ASP A 37 8.05 -12.71 -23.02
CA ASP A 37 8.85 -12.31 -24.18
C ASP A 37 8.82 -10.77 -24.31
N PRO A 38 9.95 -10.07 -24.05
CA PRO A 38 10.00 -8.61 -24.04
C PRO A 38 9.86 -7.95 -25.42
N ASP A 39 9.85 -8.71 -26.52
CA ASP A 39 10.01 -8.15 -27.87
C ASP A 39 8.69 -7.91 -28.64
N ASN A 40 7.52 -8.19 -28.05
CA ASN A 40 6.22 -8.08 -28.75
C ASN A 40 5.33 -6.91 -28.30
N VAL A 41 5.85 -5.67 -28.35
CA VAL A 41 5.01 -4.45 -28.28
C VAL A 41 4.94 -3.79 -29.66
N PRO A 42 3.75 -3.54 -30.24
CA PRO A 42 3.62 -2.84 -31.51
C PRO A 42 4.09 -1.38 -31.38
N SER A 43 5.10 -1.03 -32.17
CA SER A 43 5.66 0.31 -32.31
C SER A 43 4.67 1.26 -33.00
N THR A 44 4.18 2.27 -32.29
CA THR A 44 3.68 3.51 -32.92
C THR A 44 4.63 4.66 -32.60
N SER A 45 5.21 5.19 -33.67
CA SER A 45 6.29 6.14 -33.74
C SER A 45 5.89 7.56 -33.31
N THR A 46 6.61 8.14 -32.36
CA THR A 46 7.14 9.51 -32.51
C THR A 46 8.36 9.69 -31.62
N SER A 47 9.48 10.04 -32.24
CA SER A 47 10.81 10.09 -31.65
C SER A 47 11.04 11.37 -30.84
N SER A 48 11.53 11.22 -29.61
CA SER A 48 12.55 12.12 -29.07
C SER A 48 13.46 11.35 -28.10
N ASN A 49 14.66 11.03 -28.59
CA ASN A 49 15.90 10.71 -27.87
C ASN A 49 15.78 10.08 -26.48
N LEU A 50 15.65 8.75 -26.42
CA LEU A 50 15.95 7.95 -25.23
C LEU A 50 16.91 6.81 -25.60
N GLY A 51 18.14 7.17 -25.96
CA GLY A 51 19.27 6.25 -26.05
C GLY A 51 19.86 6.01 -24.65
N GLY A 52 19.11 5.38 -23.76
CA GLY A 52 19.57 4.98 -22.43
C GLY A 52 19.40 3.47 -22.28
N ARG A 53 20.51 2.72 -22.29
CA ARG A 53 20.54 1.28 -22.06
C ARG A 53 19.73 0.93 -20.80
N ASN A 54 18.61 0.20 -20.95
CA ASN A 54 17.89 -0.40 -19.83
C ASN A 54 18.82 -1.43 -19.16
N LYS A 55 19.65 -1.00 -18.20
CA LYS A 55 20.29 -1.92 -17.27
C LYS A 55 19.17 -2.54 -16.43
N GLN A 56 18.84 -3.78 -16.71
CA GLN A 56 17.95 -4.57 -15.85
C GLN A 56 18.61 -4.62 -14.46
N ILE A 57 18.03 -3.92 -13.49
CA ILE A 57 18.53 -3.92 -12.11
C ILE A 57 18.26 -5.32 -11.59
N LYS A 58 19.32 -6.06 -11.26
CA LYS A 58 19.19 -7.39 -10.65
C LYS A 58 19.00 -7.20 -9.15
N HIS A 59 17.85 -7.62 -8.65
CA HIS A 59 17.57 -7.63 -7.22
C HIS A 59 18.31 -8.78 -6.52
N PRO A 60 18.73 -8.60 -5.26
CA PRO A 60 19.24 -9.71 -4.46
C PRO A 60 18.13 -10.76 -4.25
N LEU A 61 18.34 -12.00 -4.71
CA LEU A 61 17.39 -13.08 -4.49
C LEU A 61 17.48 -13.62 -3.06
N CYS A 62 16.35 -14.00 -2.46
CA CYS A 62 16.35 -14.77 -1.22
C CYS A 62 16.92 -16.17 -1.48
N THR A 63 17.94 -16.57 -0.72
CA THR A 63 18.53 -17.90 -0.81
C THR A 63 17.93 -18.89 0.19
N ASN A 64 17.10 -18.42 1.13
CA ASN A 64 16.45 -19.26 2.13
C ASN A 64 15.00 -19.61 1.70
N PRO A 65 14.73 -20.88 1.33
CA PRO A 65 13.39 -21.29 0.92
C PRO A 65 12.37 -21.24 2.07
N GLU A 66 12.79 -21.44 3.32
CA GLU A 66 11.90 -21.35 4.48
C GLU A 66 11.44 -19.91 4.73
N GLU A 67 12.37 -18.95 4.62
CA GLU A 67 12.04 -17.53 4.71
C GLU A 67 11.07 -17.12 3.60
N THR A 68 11.29 -17.59 2.37
CA THR A 68 10.39 -17.37 1.22
C THR A 68 8.98 -17.91 1.48
N LYS A 69 8.88 -19.12 2.04
CA LYS A 69 7.61 -19.74 2.42
C LYS A 69 6.90 -18.91 3.50
N ASN A 70 7.62 -18.47 4.51
CA ASN A 70 7.06 -17.67 5.61
C ASN A 70 6.63 -16.27 5.13
N ALA A 71 7.41 -15.63 4.26
CA ALA A 71 7.08 -14.34 3.65
C ALA A 71 5.82 -14.44 2.79
N THR A 72 5.70 -15.53 2.03
CA THR A 72 4.51 -15.82 1.20
C THR A 72 3.27 -15.94 2.08
N LYS A 73 3.32 -16.79 3.11
CA LYS A 73 2.21 -16.99 4.05
C LYS A 73 1.78 -15.69 4.73
N LEU A 74 2.74 -14.92 5.24
CA LEU A 74 2.46 -13.63 5.89
C LEU A 74 1.78 -12.66 4.91
N MET A 75 2.26 -12.58 3.67
CA MET A 75 1.71 -11.64 2.71
C MET A 75 0.39 -12.09 2.09
N ASP A 76 0.09 -13.39 2.08
CA ASP A 76 -1.26 -13.89 1.78
C ASP A 76 -2.28 -13.37 2.80
N GLU A 77 -1.96 -13.46 4.09
CA GLU A 77 -2.79 -12.91 5.16
C GLU A 77 -2.92 -11.38 5.04
N ALA A 78 -1.83 -10.68 4.72
CA ALA A 78 -1.84 -9.23 4.50
C ALA A 78 -2.74 -8.80 3.33
N VAL A 79 -2.73 -9.55 2.22
CA VAL A 79 -3.58 -9.28 1.04
C VAL A 79 -5.06 -9.43 1.39
N VAL A 80 -5.44 -10.47 2.13
CA VAL A 80 -6.82 -10.67 2.60
C VAL A 80 -7.24 -9.54 3.54
N LEU A 81 -6.39 -9.19 4.50
CA LEU A 81 -6.68 -8.13 5.47
C LEU A 81 -6.80 -6.75 4.80
N LEU A 82 -5.95 -6.47 3.81
CA LEU A 82 -6.03 -5.23 3.04
C LEU A 82 -7.34 -5.13 2.25
N GLN A 83 -7.76 -6.22 1.60
CA GLN A 83 -9.05 -6.29 0.91
C GLN A 83 -10.19 -6.02 1.88
N HIS A 84 -10.20 -6.68 3.04
CA HIS A 84 -11.21 -6.45 4.07
C HIS A 84 -11.30 -4.97 4.46
N HIS A 85 -10.17 -4.33 4.76
CA HIS A 85 -10.16 -2.91 5.09
C HIS A 85 -10.58 -2.03 3.92
N ALA A 86 -10.19 -2.35 2.69
CA ALA A 86 -10.54 -1.58 1.50
C ALA A 86 -12.05 -1.61 1.21
N THR A 87 -12.71 -2.77 1.38
CA THR A 87 -14.14 -2.93 1.04
C THR A 87 -15.08 -2.67 2.21
N SER A 88 -14.61 -2.78 3.46
CA SER A 88 -15.43 -2.54 4.65
C SER A 88 -15.80 -1.06 4.79
N THR A 89 -17.03 -0.79 5.25
CA THR A 89 -17.45 0.55 5.71
C THR A 89 -17.54 0.64 7.22
N GLU A 90 -17.29 -0.46 7.93
CA GLU A 90 -17.53 -0.61 9.38
C GLU A 90 -16.48 0.15 10.19
N ASP A 91 -16.95 0.98 11.13
CA ASP A 91 -16.18 1.83 12.04
C ASP A 91 -15.22 2.83 11.36
N TYR A 92 -15.44 3.12 10.08
CA TYR A 92 -14.72 4.18 9.39
C TYR A 92 -15.47 5.51 9.52
N SER A 93 -14.83 6.47 10.17
CA SER A 93 -15.30 7.85 10.24
C SER A 93 -14.79 8.63 9.04
N LEU A 94 -15.68 9.42 8.42
CA LEU A 94 -15.29 10.35 7.35
C LEU A 94 -14.32 11.40 7.91
N LEU A 95 -13.17 11.56 7.25
CA LEU A 95 -12.17 12.56 7.62
C LEU A 95 -12.26 13.78 6.70
N HIS A 96 -12.30 13.58 5.38
CA HIS A 96 -12.33 14.67 4.41
C HIS A 96 -12.90 14.22 3.06
N LYS A 97 -13.51 15.16 2.33
CA LYS A 97 -13.92 15.00 0.94
C LYS A 97 -13.23 16.07 0.12
N HIS A 98 -12.54 15.65 -0.94
CA HIS A 98 -11.82 16.53 -1.85
C HIS A 98 -12.71 16.94 -3.03
N ASP A 99 -12.47 18.12 -3.58
CA ASP A 99 -13.22 18.65 -4.73
C ASP A 99 -13.13 17.76 -5.97
N ASP A 100 -12.05 16.99 -6.08
CA ASP A 100 -11.80 16.09 -7.19
C ASP A 100 -12.56 14.76 -7.08
N GLY A 101 -13.38 14.59 -6.02
CA GLY A 101 -14.18 13.40 -5.75
C GLY A 101 -13.48 12.34 -4.89
N SER A 102 -12.25 12.61 -4.44
CA SER A 102 -11.55 11.72 -3.51
C SER A 102 -12.12 11.82 -2.11
N VAL A 103 -12.05 10.72 -1.35
CA VAL A 103 -12.58 10.68 0.02
C VAL A 103 -11.60 10.02 0.97
N GLU A 104 -11.38 10.64 2.11
CA GLU A 104 -10.57 10.12 3.21
C GLU A 104 -11.45 9.66 4.36
N TYR A 105 -11.13 8.48 4.89
CA TYR A 105 -11.71 7.92 6.08
C TYR A 105 -10.62 7.52 7.08
N PHE A 106 -11.04 7.35 8.31
CA PHE A 106 -10.20 7.00 9.42
C PHE A 106 -10.88 5.97 10.33
N LYS A 107 -10.12 4.97 10.79
CA LYS A 107 -10.55 3.97 11.77
C LYS A 107 -9.46 3.78 12.81
N LYS A 108 -9.84 3.61 14.08
CA LYS A 108 -8.94 3.11 15.12
C LYS A 108 -9.01 1.60 15.21
N HIS A 109 -7.88 0.95 15.40
CA HIS A 109 -7.79 -0.49 15.61
C HIS A 109 -6.72 -0.76 16.68
N GLY A 110 -7.15 -1.06 17.90
CA GLY A 110 -6.23 -1.12 19.05
C GLY A 110 -5.50 0.22 19.24
N ASN A 111 -4.17 0.19 19.26
CA ASN A 111 -3.32 1.38 19.34
C ASN A 111 -2.93 1.94 17.96
N ALA A 112 -3.37 1.29 16.88
CA ALA A 112 -3.08 1.68 15.52
C ALA A 112 -4.21 2.50 14.91
N ASP A 113 -3.81 3.42 14.05
CA ASP A 113 -4.72 4.26 13.29
C ASP A 113 -4.63 3.85 11.81
N ILE A 114 -5.79 3.61 11.20
CA ILE A 114 -5.93 3.15 9.82
C ILE A 114 -6.58 4.27 9.01
N HIS A 115 -5.83 4.79 8.05
CA HIS A 115 -6.31 5.74 7.05
C HIS A 115 -6.73 4.99 5.80
N LYS A 116 -7.86 5.41 5.24
CA LYS A 116 -8.38 4.91 3.97
C LYS A 116 -8.59 6.09 3.04
N PHE A 117 -8.07 5.98 1.84
CA PHE A 117 -8.24 6.98 0.78
C PHE A 117 -8.85 6.32 -0.43
N ILE A 118 -9.96 6.86 -0.90
CA ILE A 118 -10.67 6.39 -2.09
C ILE A 118 -10.51 7.45 -3.17
N HIS A 119 -9.99 7.03 -4.33
CA HIS A 119 -9.68 7.91 -5.44
C HIS A 119 -10.09 7.27 -6.76
N LYS A 120 -10.43 8.12 -7.73
CA LYS A 120 -10.81 7.69 -9.09
C LYS A 120 -9.85 8.27 -10.10
N ILE A 121 -9.28 7.41 -10.92
CA ILE A 121 -8.47 7.80 -12.06
C ILE A 121 -9.30 7.57 -13.34
N PRO A 122 -9.51 8.62 -14.17
CA PRO A 122 -10.15 8.43 -15.46
C PRO A 122 -9.26 7.61 -16.39
N ASN A 123 -9.81 7.07 -17.48
CA ASN A 123 -9.11 6.25 -18.45
C ASN A 123 -8.70 4.85 -17.91
N PRO A 124 -9.55 3.82 -18.14
CA PRO A 124 -9.32 2.47 -17.66
C PRO A 124 -8.15 1.74 -18.35
N ASP A 125 -7.64 2.26 -19.46
CA ASP A 125 -6.51 1.67 -20.19
C ASP A 125 -5.17 1.90 -19.47
N THR A 126 -5.18 2.77 -18.45
CA THR A 126 -4.00 3.06 -17.61
C THR A 126 -3.81 2.06 -16.47
N TYR A 127 -4.65 1.04 -16.37
CA TYR A 127 -4.68 0.06 -15.28
C TYR A 127 -3.34 -0.62 -15.02
N ASP A 128 -2.76 -1.25 -16.05
CA ASP A 128 -1.47 -1.94 -15.92
C ASP A 128 -0.34 -0.94 -15.65
N SER A 129 -0.43 0.28 -16.21
CA SER A 129 0.55 1.34 -15.96
C SER A 129 0.53 1.78 -14.50
N ILE A 130 -0.64 1.95 -13.90
CA ILE A 130 -0.78 2.30 -12.47
C ILE A 130 -0.21 1.19 -11.58
N ILE A 131 -0.53 -0.08 -11.86
CA ILE A 131 0.01 -1.22 -11.11
C ILE A 131 1.53 -1.25 -11.21
N ASN A 132 2.07 -1.08 -12.42
CA ASN A 132 3.51 -1.07 -12.64
C ASN A 132 4.19 0.07 -11.89
N ILE A 133 3.61 1.28 -11.88
CA ILE A 133 4.17 2.40 -11.12
C ILE A 133 4.15 2.12 -9.61
N LEU A 134 3.03 1.60 -9.08
CA LEU A 134 2.86 1.39 -7.64
C LEU A 134 3.70 0.21 -7.09
N PHE A 135 4.06 -0.76 -7.93
CA PHE A 135 4.87 -1.92 -7.54
C PHE A 135 6.32 -1.88 -8.07
N ASN A 136 6.74 -0.78 -8.71
CA ASN A 136 8.10 -0.62 -9.22
C ASN A 136 8.97 0.21 -8.26
N TYR A 137 9.72 -0.49 -7.41
CA TYR A 137 10.63 0.09 -6.42
C TYR A 137 11.99 0.51 -6.98
N ASP A 138 12.25 0.25 -8.26
CA ASP A 138 13.44 0.72 -8.99
C ASP A 138 13.19 2.02 -9.75
N CYS A 139 11.93 2.49 -9.79
CA CYS A 139 11.58 3.64 -10.58
C CYS A 139 12.22 4.91 -10.00
N THR A 140 13.05 5.56 -10.80
CA THR A 140 13.66 6.86 -10.48
C THR A 140 12.68 8.03 -10.67
N GLN A 141 11.53 7.81 -11.30
CA GLN A 141 10.44 8.80 -11.39
C GLN A 141 9.68 8.83 -10.07
N LYS A 142 10.18 9.63 -9.14
CA LYS A 142 9.60 9.82 -7.81
C LYS A 142 8.24 10.52 -7.94
N ILE A 143 7.16 9.74 -7.90
CA ILE A 143 5.82 10.30 -7.75
C ILE A 143 5.59 10.58 -6.27
N GLY A 144 6.02 11.77 -5.83
CA GLY A 144 5.88 12.24 -4.45
C GLY A 144 7.13 12.97 -3.96
N ILE A 145 6.94 14.11 -3.30
CA ILE A 145 8.02 15.06 -2.95
C ILE A 145 8.90 14.63 -1.77
N SER A 146 8.54 13.55 -1.06
CA SER A 146 9.13 13.22 0.25
C SER A 146 9.87 11.89 0.32
N ILE A 147 9.83 11.11 -0.76
CA ILE A 147 10.52 9.83 -0.87
C ILE A 147 11.92 10.07 -1.44
N VAL A 148 12.94 9.78 -0.63
CA VAL A 148 14.33 10.07 -0.98
C VAL A 148 14.95 8.91 -1.74
N LYS A 149 14.64 7.67 -1.34
CA LYS A 149 15.16 6.47 -1.97
C LYS A 149 14.23 5.30 -1.70
N GLU A 150 13.96 4.51 -2.72
CA GLU A 150 13.36 3.19 -2.62
C GLU A 150 14.31 2.20 -3.25
N LYS A 151 14.33 0.97 -2.73
CA LYS A 151 15.02 -0.16 -3.35
C LYS A 151 14.42 -1.47 -2.92
N VAL A 152 14.48 -2.46 -3.79
CA VAL A 152 14.32 -3.86 -3.39
C VAL A 152 15.61 -4.32 -2.72
N VAL A 153 15.51 -4.82 -1.50
CA VAL A 153 16.66 -5.38 -0.76
C VAL A 153 16.69 -6.90 -0.81
N ARG A 154 15.55 -7.52 -1.11
CA ARG A 154 15.42 -8.97 -1.28
C ARG A 154 14.21 -9.28 -2.16
N GLU A 155 14.39 -10.15 -3.13
CA GLU A 155 13.30 -10.70 -3.94
C GLU A 155 13.03 -12.15 -3.49
N TYR A 156 11.78 -12.44 -3.17
CA TYR A 156 11.32 -13.80 -2.85
C TYR A 156 10.70 -14.47 -4.07
N THR A 157 9.89 -13.70 -4.80
CA THR A 157 9.31 -14.05 -6.10
C THR A 157 9.13 -12.75 -6.91
N PRO A 158 8.83 -12.81 -8.22
CA PRO A 158 8.56 -11.60 -9.02
C PRO A 158 7.42 -10.72 -8.50
N ASN A 159 6.54 -11.27 -7.65
CA ASN A 159 5.39 -10.57 -7.06
C ASN A 159 5.51 -10.39 -5.55
N LEU A 160 6.64 -10.77 -4.93
CA LEU A 160 6.87 -10.66 -3.49
C LEU A 160 8.32 -10.25 -3.22
N VAL A 161 8.48 -9.05 -2.68
CA VAL A 161 9.80 -8.43 -2.43
C VAL A 161 9.85 -7.84 -1.03
N MET A 162 11.04 -7.78 -0.43
CA MET A 162 11.33 -6.87 0.65
C MET A 162 11.91 -5.58 0.09
N VAL A 163 11.34 -4.46 0.52
CA VAL A 163 11.77 -3.13 0.11
C VAL A 163 12.32 -2.36 1.29
N GLN A 164 13.30 -1.49 1.02
CA GLN A 164 13.70 -0.43 1.91
C GLN A 164 13.19 0.89 1.32
N GLN A 165 12.43 1.64 2.10
CA GLN A 165 12.06 3.01 1.75
C GLN A 165 12.70 3.98 2.73
N ARG A 166 13.33 5.02 2.19
CA ARG A 166 13.93 6.13 2.94
C ARG A 166 13.16 7.41 2.65
N TYR A 167 12.85 8.12 3.72
CA TYR A 167 12.01 9.30 3.72
C TYR A 167 12.71 10.44 4.43
N THR A 168 12.60 11.63 3.86
CA THR A 168 13.03 12.87 4.51
C THR A 168 11.88 13.85 4.52
N ASN A 169 11.66 14.45 5.68
CA ASN A 169 10.76 15.58 5.83
C ASN A 169 11.53 16.76 6.39
N ASN A 170 11.84 17.70 5.50
CA ASN A 170 12.53 18.94 5.85
C ASN A 170 11.73 19.77 6.85
N ASP A 171 10.39 19.78 6.75
CA ASP A 171 9.51 20.53 7.66
C ASP A 171 9.58 20.01 9.10
N LEU A 172 9.98 18.74 9.28
CA LEU A 172 10.07 18.06 10.57
C LEU A 172 11.49 17.78 11.01
N SER A 173 12.48 18.20 10.22
CA SER A 173 13.89 17.79 10.38
C SER A 173 14.02 16.28 10.62
N PHE A 174 13.22 15.50 9.90
CA PHE A 174 13.10 14.06 10.11
C PHE A 174 13.69 13.31 8.92
N GLN A 175 14.57 12.36 9.22
CA GLN A 175 15.05 11.37 8.28
C GLN A 175 14.77 9.99 8.86
N GLY A 176 14.05 9.17 8.10
CA GLY A 176 13.64 7.86 8.54
C GLY A 176 13.65 6.86 7.42
N TYR A 177 13.51 5.60 7.81
CA TYR A 177 13.44 4.49 6.88
C TYR A 177 12.58 3.38 7.46
N TYR A 178 12.09 2.51 6.60
CA TYR A 178 11.50 1.26 7.02
C TYR A 178 11.85 0.15 6.03
N TYR A 179 11.73 -1.08 6.53
CA TYR A 179 11.69 -2.28 5.72
C TYR A 179 10.26 -2.84 5.73
N ALA A 180 9.81 -3.31 4.58
CA ALA A 180 8.51 -3.96 4.48
C ALA A 180 8.53 -5.03 3.38
N LEU A 181 7.75 -6.09 3.60
CA LEU A 181 7.38 -7.04 2.56
C LEU A 181 6.27 -6.42 1.73
N SER A 182 6.42 -6.44 0.42
CA SER A 182 5.45 -5.98 -0.56
C SER A 182 5.02 -7.13 -1.45
N LYS A 183 3.71 -7.33 -1.59
CA LYS A 183 3.12 -8.35 -2.45
C LYS A 183 2.13 -7.73 -3.41
N LYS A 184 2.26 -8.06 -4.69
CA LYS A 184 1.25 -7.81 -5.72
C LYS A 184 0.50 -9.10 -6.00
N ASP A 185 -0.83 -9.03 -5.99
CA ASP A 185 -1.66 -10.18 -6.29
C ASP A 185 -2.84 -9.80 -7.20
N HIS A 186 -3.10 -10.63 -8.21
CA HIS A 186 -4.22 -10.43 -9.15
C HIS A 186 -5.42 -11.23 -8.65
N ILE A 187 -6.39 -10.54 -8.08
CA ILE A 187 -7.62 -11.16 -7.54
C ILE A 187 -8.55 -11.56 -8.68
N SER A 188 -8.59 -10.76 -9.74
CA SER A 188 -9.29 -11.06 -11.00
C SER A 188 -8.64 -10.29 -12.15
N ARG A 189 -9.15 -10.47 -13.37
CA ARG A 189 -8.68 -9.71 -14.55
C ARG A 189 -8.70 -8.20 -14.35
N ASP A 190 -9.67 -7.71 -13.59
CA ASP A 190 -9.94 -6.29 -13.40
C ASP A 190 -9.68 -5.83 -11.96
N THR A 191 -9.03 -6.65 -11.12
CA THR A 191 -8.77 -6.32 -9.70
C THR A 191 -7.41 -6.83 -9.24
N THR A 192 -6.60 -5.91 -8.73
CA THR A 192 -5.26 -6.17 -8.22
C THR A 192 -5.13 -5.58 -6.83
N VAL A 193 -4.46 -6.31 -5.96
CA VAL A 193 -4.09 -5.88 -4.61
C VAL A 193 -2.59 -5.74 -4.54
N ILE A 194 -2.13 -4.61 -4.03
CA ILE A 194 -0.74 -4.45 -3.60
C ILE A 194 -0.78 -4.26 -2.10
N ALA A 195 -0.15 -5.14 -1.33
CA ALA A 195 -0.07 -5.08 0.12
C ALA A 195 1.38 -4.89 0.58
N LEU A 196 1.57 -4.13 1.65
CA LEU A 196 2.86 -3.76 2.23
C LEU A 196 2.78 -3.84 3.75
N VAL A 197 3.65 -4.66 4.36
CA VAL A 197 3.70 -4.86 5.81
C VAL A 197 5.15 -4.92 6.30
N SER A 198 5.47 -4.17 7.35
CA SER A 198 6.75 -4.31 8.05
C SER A 198 6.77 -5.54 8.94
N ALA A 199 7.97 -6.07 9.14
CA ALA A 199 8.24 -7.21 10.00
C ALA A 199 9.45 -6.92 10.92
N ASN A 200 9.84 -7.90 11.75
CA ASN A 200 10.99 -7.78 12.65
C ASN A 200 12.31 -8.01 11.89
N ILE A 201 12.78 -6.96 11.20
CA ILE A 201 14.02 -7.00 10.41
C ILE A 201 15.20 -6.57 11.27
N ASN A 202 16.21 -7.44 11.44
CA ASN A 202 17.50 -7.05 12.00
C ASN A 202 18.34 -6.38 10.92
N ASP A 203 18.56 -5.07 11.06
CA ASP A 203 19.36 -4.23 10.16
C ASP A 203 20.64 -3.74 10.84
N HIS A 204 21.01 -4.31 12.00
CA HIS A 204 22.21 -3.97 12.76
C HIS A 204 22.29 -2.49 13.17
N ASN A 205 21.15 -1.80 13.28
CA ASN A 205 21.10 -0.45 13.79
C ASN A 205 21.42 -0.42 15.30
N VAL A 206 22.55 0.19 15.66
CA VAL A 206 23.02 0.23 17.06
C VAL A 206 22.16 1.10 17.97
N ALA A 207 21.43 2.07 17.41
CA ALA A 207 20.66 3.07 18.17
C ALA A 207 19.19 2.67 18.37
N ASP A 208 18.62 1.85 17.49
CA ASP A 208 17.20 1.48 17.54
C ASP A 208 17.01 0.01 17.91
N LYS A 209 16.74 -0.24 19.19
CA LYS A 209 16.45 -1.56 19.76
C LYS A 209 14.96 -1.77 20.02
N LYS A 210 14.08 -0.94 19.46
CA LYS A 210 12.64 -1.04 19.74
C LYS A 210 12.08 -2.31 19.12
N ASN A 211 11.37 -3.07 19.94
CA ASN A 211 10.56 -4.18 19.45
C ASN A 211 9.36 -3.61 18.70
N TYR A 212 9.27 -3.94 17.41
CA TYR A 212 8.09 -3.66 16.62
C TYR A 212 6.99 -4.65 16.99
N LYS A 213 5.79 -4.11 17.20
CA LYS A 213 4.56 -4.87 17.32
C LYS A 213 3.55 -4.32 16.32
N ASN A 214 3.09 -5.20 15.44
CA ASN A 214 1.98 -4.97 14.54
C ASN A 214 0.68 -5.36 15.27
N ASP A 215 -0.13 -4.36 15.60
CA ASP A 215 -1.44 -4.56 16.22
C ASP A 215 -2.55 -4.85 15.19
N ILE A 216 -2.27 -4.76 13.89
CA ILE A 216 -3.25 -4.99 12.80
C ILE A 216 -3.07 -6.38 12.19
N LEU A 217 -1.83 -6.76 11.88
CA LEU A 217 -1.49 -8.10 11.38
C LEU A 217 -0.51 -8.77 12.35
N GLU A 218 -1.04 -9.46 13.36
CA GLU A 218 -0.24 -10.01 14.46
C GLU A 218 0.77 -11.06 14.00
N SER A 219 0.49 -11.81 12.92
CA SER A 219 1.41 -12.80 12.35
C SER A 219 2.72 -12.17 11.86
N ALA A 220 2.73 -10.87 11.52
CA ALA A 220 3.94 -10.14 11.15
C ALA A 220 4.97 -10.07 12.29
N ASN A 221 4.53 -10.19 13.54
CA ASN A 221 5.41 -10.15 14.72
C ASN A 221 6.33 -11.37 14.81
N SER A 222 5.97 -12.48 14.16
CA SER A 222 6.76 -13.71 14.16
C SER A 222 7.74 -13.80 12.99
N PHE A 223 7.62 -12.92 11.99
CA PHE A 223 8.54 -12.91 10.86
C PHE A 223 9.80 -12.13 11.23
N ILE A 224 10.90 -12.86 11.34
CA ILE A 224 12.21 -12.33 11.72
C ILE A 224 13.22 -12.68 10.63
N THR A 225 14.00 -11.69 10.20
CA THR A 225 15.13 -11.93 9.28
C THR A 225 16.18 -10.84 9.42
N ASP A 226 17.40 -11.17 9.01
CA ASP A 226 18.52 -10.25 8.90
C ASP A 226 18.58 -9.57 7.53
N VAL A 227 19.09 -8.33 7.48
CA VAL A 227 19.44 -7.59 6.26
C VAL A 227 20.78 -6.88 6.49
N ASP A 228 21.70 -7.04 5.54
CA ASP A 228 22.91 -6.21 5.49
C ASP A 228 22.53 -4.78 5.04
N SER A 229 22.41 -3.88 6.01
CA SER A 229 21.98 -2.50 5.82
C SER A 229 23.15 -1.56 5.56
N GLU A 230 22.89 -0.37 5.03
CA GLU A 230 23.96 0.60 4.82
C GLU A 230 24.55 1.15 6.14
N GLU A 231 25.79 1.65 6.08
CA GLU A 231 26.55 2.12 7.24
C GLU A 231 25.83 3.21 8.05
N ASP A 232 25.08 4.09 7.40
CA ASP A 232 24.31 5.14 8.07
C ASP A 232 23.14 4.59 8.90
N ILE A 233 22.49 3.52 8.43
CA ILE A 233 21.48 2.77 9.18
C ILE A 233 22.15 2.06 10.37
N ARG A 234 23.24 1.32 10.14
CA ARG A 234 23.98 0.62 11.21
C ARG A 234 24.45 1.57 12.31
N LYS A 235 24.91 2.76 11.93
CA LYS A 235 25.34 3.84 12.85
C LYS A 235 24.16 4.60 13.51
N GLY A 236 22.91 4.25 13.21
CA GLY A 236 21.73 4.88 13.81
C GLY A 236 21.49 6.32 13.38
N LYS A 237 21.98 6.75 12.21
CA LYS A 237 21.80 8.11 11.70
C LYS A 237 20.36 8.40 11.25
N LEU A 238 19.61 7.34 10.90
CA LEU A 238 18.23 7.42 10.44
C LEU A 238 17.30 6.76 11.47
N LYS A 239 16.08 7.29 11.61
CA LYS A 239 15.07 6.72 12.52
C LYS A 239 14.30 5.58 11.84
N LYS A 240 14.24 4.42 12.48
CA LYS A 240 13.47 3.28 11.97
C LYS A 240 11.97 3.53 12.18
N MET A 241 11.21 3.19 11.17
CA MET A 241 9.75 3.26 11.13
C MET A 241 9.18 1.90 10.76
N PHE A 242 7.88 1.72 10.99
CA PHE A 242 7.21 0.48 10.67
C PHE A 242 5.83 0.74 10.06
N VAL A 243 5.50 -0.05 9.03
CA VAL A 243 4.21 -0.09 8.36
C VAL A 243 3.42 -1.25 8.94
N ASN A 244 2.32 -0.96 9.63
CA ASN A 244 1.44 -2.00 10.16
C ASN A 244 0.69 -2.71 9.02
N LEU A 245 0.08 -1.91 8.14
CA LEU A 245 -0.57 -2.36 6.91
C LEU A 245 -0.69 -1.16 5.97
N SER A 246 -0.17 -1.26 4.75
CA SER A 246 -0.37 -0.26 3.72
C SER A 246 -0.51 -0.92 2.35
N GLY A 247 -1.11 -0.21 1.39
CA GLY A 247 -1.23 -0.72 0.03
C GLY A 247 -2.59 -0.38 -0.56
N SER A 248 -2.89 -0.92 -1.74
CA SER A 248 -4.04 -0.49 -2.53
C SER A 248 -4.79 -1.66 -3.12
N LEU A 249 -6.12 -1.58 -3.04
CA LEU A 249 -7.03 -2.33 -3.90
C LEU A 249 -7.31 -1.48 -5.15
N ILE A 250 -6.96 -2.00 -6.32
CA ILE A 250 -7.03 -1.30 -7.60
C ILE A 250 -8.01 -2.06 -8.49
N LYS A 251 -9.13 -1.41 -8.83
CA LYS A 251 -10.21 -2.01 -9.61
C LYS A 251 -10.40 -1.26 -10.92
N LYS A 252 -10.25 -1.96 -12.03
CA LYS A 252 -10.60 -1.47 -13.37
C LYS A 252 -12.12 -1.54 -13.53
N ASN A 253 -12.74 -0.42 -13.89
CA ASN A 253 -14.13 -0.35 -14.30
C ASN A 253 -14.21 0.10 -15.77
N ARG A 254 -15.43 0.16 -16.31
CA ARG A 254 -15.66 0.48 -17.72
C ARG A 254 -15.07 1.82 -18.16
N ASN A 255 -15.10 2.84 -17.31
CA ASN A 255 -14.73 4.21 -17.67
C ASN A 255 -13.64 4.82 -16.78
N HIS A 256 -13.27 4.13 -15.70
CA HIS A 256 -12.36 4.64 -14.67
C HIS A 256 -11.72 3.50 -13.89
N ILE A 257 -10.73 3.83 -13.08
CA ILE A 257 -10.09 2.93 -12.13
C ILE A 257 -10.37 3.45 -10.73
N ASP A 258 -10.90 2.59 -9.86
CA ASP A 258 -11.00 2.89 -8.43
C ASP A 258 -9.70 2.46 -7.76
N ILE A 259 -9.10 3.37 -7.00
CA ILE A 259 -7.98 3.08 -6.11
C ILE A 259 -8.46 3.30 -4.69
N ILE A 260 -8.43 2.24 -3.89
CA ILE A 260 -8.71 2.29 -2.46
C ILE A 260 -7.41 1.98 -1.72
N HIS A 261 -6.76 3.03 -1.23
CA HIS A 261 -5.50 2.93 -0.49
C HIS A 261 -5.76 2.81 1.01
N ILE A 262 -5.11 1.84 1.64
CA ILE A 262 -5.05 1.67 3.10
C ILE A 262 -3.64 2.08 3.56
N SER A 263 -3.58 2.79 4.68
CA SER A 263 -2.32 3.19 5.30
C SER A 263 -2.42 3.20 6.81
N SER A 264 -1.61 2.39 7.46
CA SER A 264 -1.36 2.41 8.89
C SER A 264 0.14 2.26 9.14
N MET A 265 0.69 3.20 9.89
CA MET A 265 2.11 3.24 10.25
C MET A 265 2.24 3.44 11.75
N ASN A 266 3.28 2.83 12.33
CA ASN A 266 3.59 3.01 13.74
C ASN A 266 4.07 4.45 13.99
N ARG A 267 3.35 5.15 14.88
CA ARG A 267 3.55 6.58 15.16
C ARG A 267 4.76 6.89 16.03
N ASN A 268 5.35 5.87 16.66
CA ASN A 268 6.45 6.04 17.63
C ASN A 268 7.73 6.62 17.03
N ALA A 269 7.81 6.78 15.70
CA ALA A 269 8.95 7.37 15.01
C ALA A 269 8.86 8.89 14.79
N PHE A 270 7.66 9.51 14.85
CA PHE A 270 7.50 10.94 14.60
C PHE A 270 7.45 11.75 15.90
N PRO A 271 8.49 12.52 16.25
CA PRO A 271 8.40 13.49 17.32
C PRO A 271 7.57 14.70 16.84
N GLY A 272 6.33 14.84 17.29
CA GLY A 272 5.62 16.09 17.11
C GLY A 272 4.09 16.05 17.24
N PRO A 273 3.45 17.23 17.32
CA PRO A 273 1.99 17.36 17.38
C PRO A 273 1.29 16.65 16.22
N ASN A 274 0.07 16.19 16.50
CA ASN A 274 -0.79 15.39 15.60
C ASN A 274 -0.95 15.99 14.18
N THR A 275 -0.82 17.32 14.05
CA THR A 275 -0.84 18.07 12.78
C THR A 275 0.32 17.73 11.84
N ARG A 276 1.50 17.39 12.36
CA ARG A 276 2.68 17.02 11.56
C ARG A 276 2.54 15.63 10.92
N ILE A 277 1.90 14.70 11.64
CA ILE A 277 1.56 13.37 11.15
C ILE A 277 0.54 13.47 10.01
N LYS A 278 -0.50 14.31 10.17
CA LYS A 278 -1.48 14.61 9.12
C LYS A 278 -0.81 15.12 7.84
N LYS A 279 0.18 16.03 7.95
CA LYS A 279 0.96 16.51 6.79
C LYS A 279 1.75 15.39 6.09
N SER A 280 2.31 14.43 6.85
CA SER A 280 3.03 13.30 6.25
C SER A 280 2.10 12.33 5.52
N VAL A 281 0.90 12.09 6.05
CA VAL A 281 -0.12 11.27 5.38
C VAL A 281 -0.58 11.97 4.10
N ALA A 282 -0.87 13.28 4.16
CA ALA A 282 -1.25 14.07 2.98
C ALA A 282 -0.20 14.00 1.86
N LYS A 283 1.09 14.14 2.17
CA LYS A 283 2.18 13.99 1.18
C LYS A 283 2.24 12.60 0.51
N LYS A 284 1.77 11.54 1.19
CA LYS A 284 1.66 10.19 0.60
C LYS A 284 0.42 10.06 -0.30
N LEU A 285 -0.64 10.80 0.00
CA LEU A 285 -1.84 10.87 -0.83
C LEU A 285 -1.63 11.69 -2.11
N GLU A 286 -0.72 12.68 -2.09
CA GLU A 286 -0.30 13.43 -3.28
C GLU A 286 0.17 12.51 -4.42
N THR A 287 0.76 11.35 -4.11
CA THR A 287 1.16 10.36 -5.12
C THR A 287 -0.02 9.93 -6.00
N TYR A 288 -1.19 9.67 -5.41
CA TYR A 288 -2.38 9.23 -6.15
C TYR A 288 -3.01 10.37 -6.97
N ILE A 289 -3.01 11.58 -6.42
CA ILE A 289 -3.46 12.78 -7.13
C ILE A 289 -2.56 13.04 -8.35
N ASN A 290 -1.24 12.89 -8.19
CA ASN A 290 -0.28 13.03 -9.29
C ASN A 290 -0.48 11.96 -10.37
N LEU A 291 -0.78 10.71 -9.99
CA LEU A 291 -1.12 9.66 -10.96
C LEU A 291 -2.32 10.07 -11.83
N ARG A 292 -3.39 10.58 -11.21
CA ARG A 292 -4.55 11.08 -11.97
C ARG A 292 -4.15 12.16 -12.96
N TYR A 293 -3.32 13.12 -12.55
CA TYR A 293 -2.88 14.19 -13.44
C TYR A 293 -2.04 13.68 -14.62
N ILE A 294 -1.13 12.73 -14.39
CA ILE A 294 -0.31 12.10 -15.43
C ILE A 294 -1.19 11.41 -16.48
N PHE A 295 -2.25 10.73 -16.03
CA PHE A 295 -3.13 9.93 -16.88
C PHE A 295 -4.34 10.68 -17.44
N SER A 296 -4.65 11.88 -16.93
CA SER A 296 -5.72 12.73 -17.46
C SER A 296 -5.27 13.61 -18.63
N ARG A 297 -3.96 13.65 -18.94
CA ARG A 297 -3.35 14.48 -19.99
C ARG A 297 -3.13 13.75 -21.32
N LYS A 298 -3.65 12.54 -21.46
CA LYS A 298 -3.53 11.72 -22.67
C LYS A 298 -4.90 11.49 -23.30
#